data_AF-A0A925ZVA1-F1
#
_entry.id   AF-A0A925ZVA1-F1
#
_cell.length_a   1.000
_cell.length_b   1.000
_cell.length_c   1.000
_cell.angle_alpha   90.00
_cell.angle_beta   90.00
_cell.angle_gamma   90.00
#
_symmetry.space_group_name_H-M   'P 1'
#
loop_
_entity.id
_entity.type
_entity.pdbx_description
1 polymer ?
#
loop_
_entity_poly.entity_id
_entity_poly.type
_entity_poly.pdbx_seq_one_letter_code
_entity_poly.pdbx_strand_id
1 'polypeptide(L)' 'MITDAKKQEVIAAIEQLEDEFALDQIQWILAKNPLPKPIAPPGFSQGGVFWMSEDFDEPLEDFKEYMY' A
#
# COMPACT_ATOMS: atom_id res chain seq x y z
N MET A 1 -0.78 26.15 11.29
CA MET A 1 -0.76 25.24 10.13
C MET A 1 0.60 25.34 9.47
N ILE A 2 1.23 24.22 9.13
CA ILE A 2 2.47 24.23 8.35
C ILE A 2 2.08 24.47 6.89
N THR A 3 2.67 25.48 6.26
CA THR A 3 2.43 25.80 4.84
C THR A 3 3.08 24.75 3.94
N ASP A 4 2.57 24.56 2.73
CA ASP A 4 3.15 23.59 1.79
C ASP A 4 4.59 23.94 1.41
N ALA A 5 4.91 25.24 1.33
CA ALA A 5 6.27 25.72 1.17
C ALA A 5 7.20 25.25 2.30
N LYS A 6 6.71 25.28 3.55
CA LYS A 6 7.50 24.83 4.70
C LYS A 6 7.69 23.31 4.73
N LYS A 7 6.72 22.54 4.21
CA LYS A 7 6.87 21.08 4.05
C LYS A 7 7.95 20.74 3.02
N GLN A 8 7.94 21.42 1.86
CA GLN A 8 8.93 21.24 0.80
C GLN A 8 10.34 21.54 1.29
N GLU A 9 10.51 22.61 2.07
CA GLU A 9 11.79 22.98 2.69
C GLU A 9 12.34 21.86 3.62
N VAL A 10 11.46 21.28 4.45
CA VAL A 10 11.85 20.18 5.36
C VAL A 10 12.22 18.91 4.58
N ILE A 11 11.48 18.59 3.50
CA ILE A 11 11.79 17.41 2.66
C ILE A 11 13.17 17.57 2.02
N ALA A 12 13.46 18.74 1.43
CA ALA A 12 14.76 19.01 0.83
C ALA A 12 15.91 18.92 1.84
N ALA A 13 15.69 19.34 3.09
CA ALA A 13 16.68 19.20 4.16
C ALA A 13 16.92 17.74 4.56
N ILE A 14 15.88 16.90 4.57
CA ILE A 14 16.01 15.46 4.85
C ILE A 14 16.74 14.74 3.72
N GLU A 15 16.51 15.10 2.45
CA GLU A 15 17.20 14.51 1.29
C GLU A 15 18.72 14.75 1.29
N GLN A 16 19.17 15.85 1.91
CA GLN A 16 20.59 16.20 2.02
C GLN A 16 21.25 15.64 3.29
N LEU A 17 20.49 14.92 4.13
CA LEU A 17 20.98 14.43 5.41
C LEU A 17 21.83 13.17 5.22
N GLU A 18 23.12 13.25 5.57
CA GLU A 18 24.06 12.11 5.52
C GLU A 18 24.14 11.33 6.85
N ASP A 19 23.53 11.85 7.92
CA ASP A 19 23.54 11.22 9.25
C ASP A 19 22.56 10.05 9.31
N GLU A 20 23.09 8.83 9.26
CA GLU A 20 22.33 7.58 9.33
C GLU A 20 21.50 7.45 10.62
N PHE A 21 22.04 7.88 11.77
CA PHE A 21 21.31 7.79 13.04
C PHE A 21 20.09 8.72 13.04
N ALA A 22 20.25 9.92 12.49
CA ALA A 22 19.15 10.86 12.34
C ALA A 22 18.08 10.33 11.37
N LEU A 23 18.48 9.69 10.27
CA LEU A 23 17.56 9.05 9.31
C LEU A 23 16.76 7.90 9.96
N ASP A 24 17.41 7.06 10.76
CA ASP A 24 16.74 5.97 11.49
C ASP A 24 15.69 6.50 12.47
N GLN A 25 15.99 7.59 13.17
CA GLN A 25 15.03 8.24 14.06
C GLN A 25 13.83 8.81 13.29
N ILE A 26 14.06 9.44 12.13
CA ILE A 26 12.98 9.93 11.26
C ILE A 26 12.09 8.77 10.80
N GLN A 27 12.68 7.65 10.36
CA GLN A 27 11.91 6.47 9.97
C GLN A 27 11.07 5.93 11.13
N TRP A 28 11.63 5.86 12.34
CA TRP A 28 10.91 5.39 13.52
C TRP A 28 9.71 6.27 13.87
N ILE A 29 9.86 7.61 13.77
CA ILE A 29 8.76 8.56 14.00
C ILE A 29 7.64 8.36 12.97
N LEU A 30 7.99 8.17 11.69
CA LEU A 30 7.03 7.92 10.61
C LEU A 30 6.30 6.59 10.79
N ALA A 31 7.00 5.54 11.24
CA ALA A 31 6.39 4.24 11.51
C ALA A 31 5.40 4.29 12.69
N LYS A 32 5.68 5.10 13.72
CA LYS A 32 4.77 5.28 14.87
C LYS A 32 3.53 6.11 14.57
N ASN A 33 3.58 6.98 13.57
CA ASN A 33 2.47 7.81 13.14
C ASN A 33 2.07 7.41 11.71
N PRO A 34 1.46 6.22 11.52
CA PRO A 34 1.05 5.79 10.21
C PRO A 34 0.08 6.82 9.62
N LEU A 35 0.32 7.20 8.36
CA LEU A 35 -0.59 8.06 7.63
C LEU A 35 -1.99 7.41 7.65
N PRO A 36 -3.06 8.20 7.84
CA PRO A 36 -4.41 7.66 7.78
C PRO A 36 -4.61 6.99 6.42
N LYS A 37 -4.92 5.70 6.42
CA LYS A 37 -5.24 4.99 5.18
C LYS A 37 -6.44 5.70 4.54
N PRO A 38 -6.40 6.02 3.23
CA PRO A 38 -7.54 6.60 2.56
C PRO A 38 -8.75 5.70 2.75
N ILE A 39 -9.88 6.30 3.11
CA ILE A 39 -11.14 5.58 3.26
C ILE A 39 -11.56 5.14 1.86
N ALA A 40 -11.71 3.82 1.66
CA ALA A 40 -12.20 3.30 0.40
C ALA A 40 -13.61 3.85 0.12
N PRO A 41 -13.92 4.26 -1.13
CA PRO A 41 -15.25 4.77 -1.46
C PRO A 41 -16.34 3.69 -1.27
N PRO A 42 -17.62 4.09 -1.16
CA PRO A 42 -18.73 3.16 -1.05
C PRO A 42 -18.71 2.10 -2.18
N GLY A 43 -18.93 0.83 -1.83
CA GLY A 43 -18.89 -0.30 -2.79
C GLY A 43 -17.61 -1.13 -2.77
N PHE A 44 -16.57 -0.69 -2.06
CA PHE A 44 -15.38 -1.52 -1.81
C PHE A 44 -15.59 -2.47 -0.63
N SER A 45 -15.16 -3.72 -0.76
CA SER A 45 -15.24 -4.71 0.32
C SER A 45 -14.20 -4.38 1.40
N GLN A 46 -14.66 -3.98 2.58
CA GLN A 46 -13.80 -3.91 3.76
C GLN A 46 -13.80 -5.26 4.46
N GLY A 47 -12.62 -5.88 4.61
CA GLY A 47 -12.48 -7.16 5.32
C GLY A 47 -13.08 -8.37 4.58
N GLY A 48 -13.29 -8.26 3.26
CA GLY A 48 -13.71 -9.40 2.46
C GLY A 48 -12.63 -10.48 2.44
N VAL A 49 -13.02 -11.73 2.71
CA VAL A 49 -12.16 -12.89 2.52
C VAL A 49 -12.54 -13.51 1.18
N PHE A 50 -11.58 -13.60 0.27
CA PHE A 50 -11.76 -14.29 -1.00
C PHE A 50 -11.43 -15.76 -0.78
N TRP A 51 -12.39 -16.63 -1.07
CA TRP A 51 -12.19 -18.08 -1.17
C TRP A 51 -12.39 -18.48 -2.62
N MET A 52 -11.35 -19.02 -3.22
CA MET A 52 -11.37 -19.59 -4.56
C MET A 52 -11.06 -21.09 -4.41
N SER A 53 -11.80 -21.92 -5.15
CA SER A 53 -11.55 -23.35 -5.17
C SER A 53 -10.24 -23.62 -5.91
N GLU A 54 -9.51 -24.68 -5.49
CA GLU A 54 -8.23 -25.05 -6.10
C GLU A 54 -8.38 -25.50 -7.57
N ASP A 55 -9.58 -25.92 -7.96
CA ASP A 55 -9.96 -26.39 -9.29
C ASP A 55 -10.63 -25.30 -10.16
N PHE A 56 -10.59 -24.03 -9.76
CA PHE A 56 -11.24 -22.96 -10.54
C PHE A 56 -10.68 -22.83 -11.96
N ASP A 57 -9.41 -23.14 -12.14
CA ASP A 57 -8.73 -23.11 -13.44
C ASP A 57 -8.82 -24.45 -14.20
N GLU A 58 -9.44 -25.48 -13.63
CA GLU A 58 -9.57 -26.78 -14.30
C GLU A 58 -10.61 -26.71 -15.44
N PRO A 59 -10.29 -27.25 -16.63
CA PRO A 59 -11.25 -27.30 -17.71
C PRO A 59 -12.41 -28.22 -17.30
N LEU A 60 -13.62 -27.67 -17.35
CA LEU A 60 -14.84 -28.44 -17.18
C LEU A 60 -14.80 -29.65 -18.13
N GLU A 61 -14.99 -30.86 -17.59
CA GLU A 61 -14.91 -32.11 -18.34
C GLU A 61 -15.75 -32.08 -19.62
N ASP A 62 -16.94 -31.48 -19.55
CA ASP A 62 -17.89 -31.32 -20.65
C ASP A 62 -17.42 -30.34 -21.75
N PHE A 63 -16.40 -29.52 -21.47
CA PHE A 63 -15.87 -28.51 -22.39
C PHE A 63 -14.45 -28.86 -22.90
N LYS A 64 -13.84 -29.96 -22.45
CA LYS A 64 -12.50 -30.39 -22.90
C LYS A 64 -12.42 -30.54 -24.42
N GLU A 65 -13.50 -30.98 -25.06
CA GLU A 65 -13.57 -31.14 -26.53
C GLU A 65 -13.42 -29.82 -27.30
N TYR A 66 -13.72 -28.68 -26.67
CA TYR A 66 -13.73 -27.36 -27.29
C TYR A 66 -12.55 -26.46 -26.90
N MET A 67 -11.62 -26.94 -26.08
CA MET A 67 -10.48 -26.16 -25.55
C MET A 67 -9.17 -26.42 -26.33
N TYR A 68 -9.25 -26.91 -27.57
CA TYR A 68 -8.11 -27.20 -28.49
C TYR A 68 -7.94 -26.16 -29.60
#